data_AF-A0AAV3XNB1-F1
#
_entry.id   AF-A0AAV3XNB1-F1
#
_cell.length_a   1.000
_cell.length_b   1.000
_cell.length_c   1.000
_cell.angle_alpha   90.00
_cell.angle_beta   90.00
_cell.angle_gamma   90.00
#
_symmetry.space_group_name_H-M   'P 1'
#
loop_
_entity.id
_entity.type
_entity.pdbx_description
1 polymer ?
#
loop_
_entity_poly.entity_id
_entity_poly.type
_entity_poly.pdbx_seq_one_letter_code
_entity_poly.pdbx_strand_id
1 'polypeptide(L)'
;MNISSQGIRKGTKTKKYRKFPLFSLPKLIELLKSIKPENCDPESPVFTSLTGKLINAHTFNADVWKGCKRHGKQVDGIVTKLAKEGKISHYRPQYQTRHTFITQQVAAGKSSTTIARWVGNSASIIEKLWVPPQADYFQYQDNG
;
A
#
# COMPACT_ATOMS: atom_id res chain seq x y z
N MET A 1 10.05 -0.74 -25.69
CA MET A 1 8.71 -0.10 -25.57
C MET A 1 8.04 -0.57 -24.28
N ASN A 2 7.57 0.34 -23.42
CA ASN A 2 7.01 -0.01 -22.10
C ASN A 2 5.50 -0.25 -22.20
N ILE A 3 5.04 -1.47 -21.93
CA ILE A 3 3.67 -1.93 -22.20
C ILE A 3 2.64 -1.29 -21.24
N SER A 4 3.11 -0.73 -20.11
CA SER A 4 2.26 0.02 -19.18
C SER A 4 1.74 1.34 -19.74
N SER A 5 2.40 1.94 -20.74
CA SER A 5 1.94 3.19 -21.37
C SER A 5 0.79 2.99 -22.35
N GLN A 6 0.38 1.76 -22.62
CA GLN A 6 -0.69 1.38 -23.57
C GLN A 6 -2.00 0.97 -22.86
N GLY A 7 -2.07 1.03 -21.52
CA GLY A 7 -3.28 0.62 -20.78
C GLY A 7 -3.52 -0.90 -20.75
N ILE A 8 -2.69 -1.70 -21.42
CA ILE A 8 -2.79 -3.16 -21.45
C ILE A 8 -2.33 -3.72 -20.09
N ARG A 9 -3.27 -4.18 -19.27
CA ARG A 9 -2.98 -4.94 -18.05
C ARG A 9 -2.48 -6.33 -18.43
N LYS A 10 -1.16 -6.53 -18.46
CA LYS A 10 -0.62 -7.89 -18.41
C LYS A 10 -1.15 -8.56 -17.14
N GLY A 11 -1.70 -9.77 -17.27
CA GLY A 11 -2.03 -10.60 -16.11
C GLY A 11 -0.83 -10.71 -15.17
N THR A 12 -1.07 -11.04 -13.91
CA THR A 12 0.03 -11.22 -12.96
C THR A 12 1.02 -12.24 -13.53
N LYS A 13 2.34 -12.00 -13.36
CA LYS A 13 3.41 -12.88 -13.86
C LYS A 13 3.19 -14.36 -13.48
N THR A 14 2.45 -14.60 -12.39
CA THR A 14 2.13 -15.93 -11.84
C THR A 14 0.70 -16.38 -12.07
N LYS A 15 -0.19 -15.58 -12.68
CA LYS A 15 -1.64 -15.81 -12.84
C LYS A 15 -2.39 -16.14 -11.53
N LYS A 16 -1.77 -15.90 -10.37
CA LYS A 16 -2.40 -16.17 -9.06
C LYS A 16 -3.29 -15.00 -8.66
N TYR A 17 -4.59 -15.27 -8.58
CA TYR A 17 -5.57 -14.36 -7.99
C TYR A 17 -5.58 -14.52 -6.47
N ARG A 18 -5.88 -13.45 -5.75
CA ARG A 18 -5.91 -13.42 -4.28
C ARG A 18 -7.13 -12.65 -3.81
N LYS A 19 -7.72 -13.10 -2.71
CA LYS A 19 -8.81 -12.39 -2.02
C LYS A 19 -8.20 -11.55 -0.90
N PHE A 20 -8.50 -10.26 -0.89
CA PHE A 20 -8.07 -9.31 0.13
C PHE A 20 -9.23 -9.05 1.12
N PRO A 21 -8.98 -8.98 2.44
CA PRO A 21 -10.03 -8.97 3.47
C PRO A 21 -10.60 -7.56 3.63
N LEU A 22 -11.35 -7.08 2.65
CA LEU A 22 -11.85 -5.70 2.66
C LEU A 22 -12.72 -5.39 3.90
N PHE A 23 -13.51 -6.38 4.36
CA PHE A 23 -14.43 -6.25 5.50
C PHE A 23 -13.73 -5.88 6.83
N SER A 24 -12.44 -6.17 6.99
CA SER A 24 -11.70 -5.83 8.20
C SER A 24 -11.08 -4.42 8.16
N LEU A 25 -11.38 -3.61 7.15
CA LEU A 25 -10.77 -2.29 6.92
C LEU A 25 -11.85 -1.21 6.70
N PRO A 26 -12.53 -0.75 7.77
CA PRO A 26 -13.67 0.17 7.67
C PRO A 26 -13.31 1.47 6.94
N LYS A 27 -12.13 2.05 7.21
CA LYS A 27 -11.65 3.27 6.53
C LYS A 27 -11.46 3.09 5.02
N LEU A 28 -11.05 1.89 4.58
CA LEU A 28 -10.93 1.60 3.15
C LEU A 28 -12.30 1.42 2.50
N ILE A 29 -13.25 0.78 3.19
CA ILE A 29 -14.63 0.66 2.71
C ILE A 29 -15.27 2.03 2.56
N GLU A 30 -15.11 2.89 3.56
CA GLU A 30 -15.63 4.27 3.55
C GLU A 30 -15.06 5.06 2.38
N LEU A 31 -13.74 5.00 2.16
CA LEU A 31 -13.08 5.63 1.02
C LEU A 31 -13.62 5.10 -0.32
N LEU A 32 -13.76 3.77 -0.47
CA LEU A 32 -14.26 3.18 -1.71
C LEU A 32 -15.72 3.57 -1.98
N LYS A 33 -16.54 3.72 -0.94
CA LYS A 33 -17.92 4.19 -1.06
C LYS A 33 -17.97 5.68 -1.43
N SER A 34 -17.10 6.51 -0.83
CA SER A 34 -17.12 7.96 -1.07
C SER A 34 -16.67 8.34 -2.48
N ILE A 35 -15.87 7.50 -3.15
CA ILE A 35 -15.43 7.71 -4.53
C ILE A 35 -16.24 6.90 -5.56
N LYS A 36 -17.26 6.14 -5.12
CA LYS A 36 -18.06 5.28 -6.00
C LYS A 36 -18.97 6.15 -6.89
N PRO A 37 -18.90 6.03 -8.22
CA PRO A 37 -19.82 6.74 -9.11
C PRO A 37 -21.23 6.14 -9.03
N GLU A 38 -22.25 6.94 -9.35
CA GLU A 38 -23.64 6.47 -9.41
C GLU A 38 -23.80 5.33 -10.43
N ASN A 39 -23.28 5.52 -11.64
CA ASN A 39 -23.25 4.52 -12.70
C ASN A 39 -21.87 3.86 -12.75
N CYS A 40 -21.75 2.68 -12.14
CA CYS A 40 -20.51 1.91 -12.13
C CYS A 40 -20.36 1.06 -13.40
N ASP A 41 -19.31 1.31 -14.17
CA ASP A 41 -18.82 0.38 -15.19
C ASP A 41 -17.81 -0.59 -14.55
N PRO A 42 -18.03 -1.92 -14.56
CA PRO A 42 -17.12 -2.91 -14.00
C PRO A 42 -15.69 -2.87 -14.58
N GLU A 43 -15.54 -2.38 -15.81
CA GLU A 43 -14.24 -2.29 -16.49
C GLU A 43 -13.52 -0.96 -16.21
N SER A 44 -14.24 0.02 -15.63
CA SER A 44 -13.66 1.30 -15.28
C SER A 44 -12.68 1.21 -14.09
N PRO A 45 -11.57 1.96 -14.12
CA PRO A 45 -10.64 1.98 -13.00
C PRO A 45 -11.20 2.73 -11.79
N VAL A 46 -11.05 2.12 -10.60
CA VAL A 46 -11.45 2.73 -9.32
C VAL A 46 -10.61 3.95 -8.95
N PHE A 47 -9.30 3.91 -9.25
CA PHE A 47 -8.37 5.02 -8.96
C PHE A 47 -7.80 5.57 -10.26
N THR A 48 -8.09 6.85 -10.53
CA THR A 48 -7.66 7.56 -11.74
C THR A 48 -6.72 8.71 -11.43
N SER A 49 -5.98 9.15 -12.46
CA SER A 49 -5.32 10.45 -12.46
C SER A 49 -6.35 11.59 -12.43
N LEU A 50 -5.86 12.82 -12.26
CA LEU A 50 -6.68 14.04 -12.36
C LEU A 50 -7.37 14.19 -13.73
N THR A 51 -6.88 13.49 -14.76
CA THR A 51 -7.43 13.50 -16.12
C THR A 51 -8.34 12.30 -16.41
N GLY A 52 -8.72 11.53 -15.38
CA GLY A 52 -9.59 10.35 -15.52
C GLY A 52 -8.90 9.11 -16.10
N LYS A 53 -7.60 9.17 -16.38
CA LYS A 53 -6.82 8.04 -16.92
C LYS A 53 -6.30 7.14 -15.81
N LEU A 54 -5.80 5.96 -16.17
CA LEU A 54 -5.09 5.09 -15.24
C LEU A 54 -3.89 5.81 -14.61
N ILE A 55 -3.71 5.61 -13.30
CA ILE A 55 -2.54 6.12 -12.59
C ILE A 55 -1.29 5.41 -13.09
N ASN A 56 -0.32 6.18 -13.58
CA ASN A 56 1.02 5.68 -13.83
C ASN A 56 1.80 5.66 -12.50
N ALA A 57 2.20 4.48 -12.04
CA ALA A 57 2.88 4.33 -10.76
C ALA A 57 4.21 5.10 -10.69
N HIS A 58 4.97 5.20 -11.79
CA HIS A 58 6.22 5.95 -11.80
C HIS A 58 5.96 7.44 -11.61
N THR A 59 5.04 8.02 -12.40
CA THR A 59 4.64 9.43 -12.28
C THR A 59 4.02 9.71 -10.91
N PHE A 60 3.16 8.83 -10.40
CA PHE A 60 2.57 9.00 -9.07
C PHE A 60 3.64 9.03 -7.97
N ASN A 61 4.62 8.13 -8.03
CA ASN A 61 5.70 8.11 -7.04
C ASN A 61 6.59 9.35 -7.12
N ALA A 62 6.96 9.77 -8.33
CA ALA A 62 7.82 10.92 -8.55
C ALA A 62 7.10 12.22 -8.18
N ASP A 63 5.87 12.43 -8.63
CA ASP A 63 5.22 13.74 -8.56
C ASP A 63 4.33 13.89 -7.33
N VAL A 64 3.53 12.87 -7.01
CA VAL A 64 2.47 12.96 -5.98
C VAL A 64 2.98 12.45 -4.64
N TRP A 65 3.71 11.33 -4.62
CA TRP A 65 4.19 10.73 -3.37
C TRP A 65 5.43 11.44 -2.82
N LYS A 66 6.50 11.50 -3.60
CA LYS A 66 7.77 12.13 -3.23
C LYS A 66 7.80 13.63 -3.54
N GLY A 67 7.34 14.02 -4.73
CA GLY A 67 7.49 15.38 -5.23
C GLY A 67 8.66 15.52 -6.20
N CYS A 68 8.54 16.48 -7.09
CA CYS A 68 9.44 16.71 -8.22
C CYS A 68 9.90 18.17 -8.29
N LYS A 69 10.91 18.45 -9.12
CA LYS A 69 11.29 19.83 -9.46
C LYS A 69 10.42 20.33 -10.62
N ARG A 70 9.80 21.49 -10.46
CA ARG A 70 9.03 22.19 -11.50
C ARG A 70 9.55 23.63 -11.62
N HIS A 71 9.95 24.04 -12.83
CA HIS A 71 10.51 25.36 -13.10
C HIS A 71 11.64 25.76 -12.11
N GLY A 72 12.56 24.83 -11.85
CA GLY A 72 13.69 25.03 -10.93
C GLY A 72 13.35 24.94 -9.44
N LYS A 73 12.07 24.89 -9.06
CA LYS A 73 11.62 24.82 -7.67
C LYS A 73 11.20 23.40 -7.28
N GLN A 74 11.57 22.95 -6.09
CA GLN A 74 11.08 21.68 -5.54
C GLN A 74 9.61 21.86 -5.14
N VAL A 75 8.75 20.99 -5.66
CA VAL A 75 7.35 20.83 -5.23
C VAL A 75 7.29 19.55 -4.42
N ASP A 76 6.92 19.65 -3.15
CA ASP A 76 6.84 18.49 -2.28
C ASP A 76 5.60 17.65 -2.60
N GLY A 77 5.80 16.33 -2.65
CA GLY A 77 4.71 15.36 -2.66
C GLY A 77 4.13 15.18 -1.25
N ILE A 78 3.04 14.43 -1.17
CA ILE A 78 2.26 14.21 0.05
C ILE A 78 3.15 13.71 1.19
N VAL A 79 3.99 12.70 0.95
CA VAL A 79 4.79 12.08 2.03
C VAL A 79 5.98 12.94 2.43
N THR A 80 6.57 13.67 1.49
CA THR A 80 7.62 14.64 1.80
C THR A 80 7.08 15.77 2.65
N LYS A 81 5.89 16.28 2.34
CA LYS A 81 5.20 17.29 3.14
C LYS A 81 4.91 16.80 4.55
N LEU A 82 4.37 15.58 4.71
CA LEU A 82 4.15 14.98 6.03
C LEU A 82 5.43 14.86 6.87
N ALA A 83 6.56 14.51 6.23
CA ALA A 83 7.85 14.42 6.92
C ALA A 83 8.36 15.79 7.37
N LYS A 84 8.25 16.82 6.51
CA LYS A 84 8.65 18.19 6.86
C LYS A 84 7.78 18.81 7.96
N GLU A 85 6.50 18.44 7.99
CA GLU A 85 5.56 18.83 9.04
C GLU A 85 5.75 18.06 10.36
N GLY A 86 6.69 17.11 10.43
CA GLY A 86 6.94 16.30 11.62
C GLY A 86 5.85 15.26 11.93
N LYS A 87 4.87 15.07 11.04
CA LYS A 87 3.79 14.08 11.22
C LYS A 87 4.27 12.64 11.04
N ILE A 88 5.41 12.47 10.36
CA ILE A 88 6.17 11.22 10.29
C ILE A 88 7.64 11.55 10.50
N SER A 89 8.41 10.60 11.07
CA SER A 89 9.82 10.81 11.43
C SER A 89 10.71 11.19 10.24
N HIS A 90 10.40 10.66 9.05
CA HIS A 90 11.13 10.91 7.81
C HIS A 90 10.33 10.42 6.61
N TYR A 91 10.77 10.80 5.40
CA TYR A 91 10.20 10.31 4.16
C TYR A 91 10.22 8.76 4.08
N ARG A 92 9.12 8.18 3.60
CA ARG A 92 8.98 6.74 3.36
C ARG A 92 8.53 6.48 1.92
N PRO A 93 9.20 5.58 1.17
CA PRO A 93 8.73 5.19 -0.16
C PRO A 93 7.43 4.37 -0.07
N GLN A 94 6.61 4.36 -1.13
CA GLN A 94 5.28 3.71 -1.12
C GLN A 94 5.32 2.25 -0.64
N TYR A 95 6.42 1.53 -0.94
CA TYR A 95 6.56 0.12 -0.60
C TYR A 95 6.53 -0.11 0.91
N GLN A 96 6.89 0.90 1.71
CA GLN A 96 6.79 0.80 3.17
C GLN A 96 5.35 0.69 3.67
N THR A 97 4.35 1.14 2.92
CA THR A 97 2.95 0.95 3.32
C THR A 97 2.59 -0.54 3.40
N ARG A 98 3.15 -1.38 2.52
CA ARG A 98 3.02 -2.84 2.60
C ARG A 98 3.69 -3.38 3.86
N HIS A 99 4.90 -2.91 4.19
CA HIS A 99 5.59 -3.32 5.41
C HIS A 99 4.76 -2.96 6.64
N THR A 100 4.28 -1.72 6.73
CA THR A 100 3.41 -1.26 7.83
C THR A 100 2.14 -2.10 7.93
N PHE A 101 1.49 -2.41 6.81
CA PHE A 101 0.31 -3.28 6.81
C PHE A 101 0.65 -4.67 7.38
N ILE A 102 1.74 -5.31 6.93
CA ILE A 102 2.16 -6.63 7.44
C ILE A 102 2.43 -6.55 8.96
N THR A 103 3.21 -5.57 9.41
CA THR A 103 3.49 -5.36 10.84
C THR A 103 2.21 -5.21 11.66
N GLN A 104 1.24 -4.41 11.19
CA GLN A 104 -0.04 -4.23 11.88
C GLN A 104 -0.86 -5.52 11.95
N GLN A 105 -0.85 -6.34 10.89
CA GLN A 105 -1.56 -7.62 10.90
C GLN A 105 -0.89 -8.65 11.83
N VAL A 106 0.44 -8.68 11.89
CA VAL A 106 1.18 -9.53 12.84
C VAL A 106 0.87 -9.10 14.27
N ALA A 107 0.92 -7.79 14.56
CA ALA A 107 0.58 -7.26 15.88
C ALA A 107 -0.88 -7.55 16.28
N ALA A 108 -1.79 -7.59 15.31
CA ALA A 108 -3.19 -8.00 15.51
C ALA A 108 -3.38 -9.53 15.60
N GLY A 109 -2.31 -10.31 15.75
CA GLY A 109 -2.35 -11.76 15.93
C GLY A 109 -2.73 -12.56 14.69
N LYS A 110 -2.68 -11.98 13.49
CA LYS A 110 -2.96 -12.73 12.26
C LYS A 110 -1.79 -13.63 11.92
N SER A 111 -2.07 -14.89 11.60
CA SER A 111 -1.03 -15.85 11.23
C SER A 111 -0.30 -15.46 9.95
N SER A 112 0.99 -15.77 9.87
CA SER A 112 1.84 -15.50 8.71
C SER A 112 1.28 -16.07 7.42
N THR A 113 0.66 -17.26 7.47
CA THR A 113 -0.04 -17.87 6.32
C THR A 113 -1.22 -17.03 5.84
N THR A 114 -2.01 -16.47 6.75
CA THR A 114 -3.14 -15.60 6.41
C THR A 114 -2.66 -14.31 5.76
N ILE A 115 -1.67 -13.65 6.36
CA ILE A 115 -1.11 -12.41 5.82
C ILE A 115 -0.46 -12.67 4.45
N ALA A 116 0.29 -13.77 4.29
CA ALA A 116 0.91 -14.19 3.04
C ALA A 116 -0.09 -14.32 1.90
N ARG A 117 -1.29 -14.86 2.18
CA ARG A 117 -2.38 -14.97 1.19
C ARG A 117 -2.88 -13.59 0.74
N TRP A 118 -2.99 -12.63 1.66
CA TRP A 118 -3.47 -11.28 1.36
C TRP A 118 -2.45 -10.46 0.57
N VAL A 119 -1.19 -10.47 1.00
CA VAL A 119 -0.16 -9.59 0.43
C VAL A 119 0.55 -10.25 -0.75
N GLY A 120 0.44 -11.56 -0.92
CA GLY A 120 1.17 -12.31 -1.95
C GLY A 120 2.65 -12.43 -1.67
N ASN A 121 2.99 -12.85 -0.45
CA ASN A 121 4.34 -13.24 -0.03
C ASN A 121 4.34 -14.71 0.43
N SER A 122 5.48 -15.29 0.83
CA SER A 122 5.50 -16.57 1.55
C SER A 122 5.32 -16.36 3.05
N ALA A 123 4.72 -17.34 3.73
CA ALA A 123 4.58 -17.33 5.19
C ALA A 123 5.95 -17.31 5.88
N SER A 124 6.91 -18.09 5.37
CA SER A 124 8.29 -18.15 5.88
C SER A 124 9.01 -16.80 5.85
N ILE A 125 8.80 -16.00 4.80
CA ILE A 125 9.38 -14.65 4.71
C ILE A 125 8.68 -13.71 5.70
N ILE A 126 7.38 -13.89 5.93
CA ILE A 126 6.64 -13.10 6.93
C ILE A 126 7.15 -13.39 8.34
N GLU A 127 7.29 -14.67 8.68
CA GLU A 127 7.84 -15.12 9.97
C GLU A 127 9.24 -14.54 10.18
N LYS A 128 10.13 -14.71 9.21
CA LYS A 128 11.52 -14.27 9.31
C LYS A 128 11.69 -12.77 9.56
N LEU A 129 10.86 -11.92 8.94
CA LEU A 129 11.11 -10.48 8.86
C LEU A 129 10.18 -9.63 9.74
N TRP A 130 9.04 -10.15 10.17
CA TRP A 130 8.04 -9.35 10.90
C TRP A 130 7.52 -10.00 12.17
N VAL A 131 7.76 -11.30 12.39
CA VAL A 131 7.37 -11.98 13.64
C VAL A 131 8.59 -11.99 14.55
N PRO A 132 8.54 -11.32 15.72
CA PRO A 132 9.64 -11.39 16.68
C PRO A 132 9.82 -12.85 17.16
N PRO A 133 11.04 -13.23 17.58
CA PRO A 133 11.28 -14.54 18.19
C PRO A 133 10.32 -14.80 19.37
N GLN A 134 9.90 -16.04 19.54
CA GLN A 134 8.97 -16.45 20.62
C GLN A 134 9.46 -16.04 22.02
N ALA A 135 10.78 -15.93 22.23
CA ALA A 135 11.40 -15.52 23.48
C ALA A 135 11.05 -14.07 23.90
N ASP A 136 10.76 -13.19 22.94
CA ASP A 136 10.52 -11.77 23.20
C ASP A 136 9.06 -11.50 23.61
N TYR A 137 8.14 -12.44 23.37
CA TYR A 137 6.72 -12.30 23.71
C TYR A 137 6.45 -12.29 25.22
N PHE A 138 7.30 -12.95 26.02
CA PHE A 138 7.13 -13.02 27.47
C PHE A 138 7.57 -11.74 28.18
N GLN A 139 8.42 -10.91 27.57
CA GLN A 139 8.89 -9.65 28.18
C GLN A 139 7.87 -8.50 28.08
N TYR A 140 6.86 -8.61 27.20
CA TYR A 140 5.83 -7.58 27.01
C TYR A 140 4.61 -7.73 27.91
N GLN A 141 4.42 -8.88 28.58
CA GLN A 141 3.27 -9.10 29.47
C GLN A 141 3.56 -8.74 30.94
N ASP A 142 4.83 -8.55 31.31
CA ASP A 142 5.24 -8.29 32.69
C ASP A 142 5.42 -6.79 33.02
N ASN A 143 5.11 -5.88 32.10
CA ASN A 143 5.24 -4.42 32.28
C ASN A 143 3.90 -3.66 32.13
N GLY A 144 2.77 -4.31 32.42
CA GLY A 144 1.42 -3.73 32.41
C GLY A 144 0.93 -3.33 33.80
#